data_AF-A0AAD1CKN5-F1
#
_entry.id   AF-A0AAD1CKN5-F1
#
_cell.length_a   1.000
_cell.length_b   1.000
_cell.length_c   1.000
_cell.angle_alpha   90.00
_cell.angle_beta   90.00
_cell.angle_gamma   90.00
#
_symmetry.space_group_name_H-M   'P 1'
#
loop_
_entity.id
_entity.type
_entity.pdbx_description
1 polymer ?
#
loop_
_entity_poly.entity_id
_entity_poly.type
_entity_poly.pdbx_seq_one_letter_code
_entity_poly.pdbx_strand_id
1 'polypeptide(L)'
;MVKNSCEVYGRQLDPSVEKIFTEYRKTHNKACFDLYTKEILACRKSGIITGLPDAYGRGRIIDDYRRLALYGIDYLKADKKEQFDSTQAFLEQGQDLEKTLRLREELADQFQALEDIRQMGLKYGIDMSLPARTAQEAIQFTYFGYLAAVKSQNGAAMSLGRTSTFLDVYIQRDLENGLINEQQAQEMIDHFIMKLRMVRFLRPPEYDSLFSGDPIWATEAMAGMGVDGRTLVTKTTFRYLHTLHTMGPAPEPNMTILWSEQLPLSFKKYAAKVSIDTSSVQYENDDLMRPDFNNDDYAIACCVSPQIVGKHMQFFGARANLAKALLYTINGGIDEKSKAQVGPKTDKVVDDILDFDALMPRFDSMLDWLATQYVTAIKYYSLLTRSL
;
A
#
# COMPACT_ATOMS: atom_id res chain seq x y z
N MET A 1 0.02 -9.90 -17.98
CA MET A 1 -0.34 -10.36 -16.63
C MET A 1 -1.57 -11.26 -16.69
N VAL A 2 -2.79 -10.72 -16.90
CA VAL A 2 -4.04 -11.51 -16.86
C VAL A 2 -4.04 -12.72 -17.80
N LYS A 3 -3.63 -12.53 -19.07
CA LYS A 3 -3.51 -13.62 -20.05
C LYS A 3 -2.59 -14.76 -19.58
N ASN A 4 -1.38 -14.41 -19.11
CA ASN A 4 -0.42 -15.37 -18.56
C ASN A 4 -1.01 -16.12 -17.36
N SER A 5 -1.68 -15.41 -16.42
CA SER A 5 -2.35 -16.06 -15.30
C SER A 5 -3.44 -17.03 -15.75
N CYS A 6 -4.27 -16.67 -16.74
CA CYS A 6 -5.26 -17.57 -17.30
C CYS A 6 -4.60 -18.85 -17.85
N GLU A 7 -3.58 -18.70 -18.70
CA GLU A 7 -2.84 -19.82 -19.31
C GLU A 7 -2.23 -20.75 -18.24
N VAL A 8 -1.52 -20.18 -17.26
CA VAL A 8 -0.88 -20.94 -16.17
C VAL A 8 -1.90 -21.71 -15.34
N TYR A 9 -3.04 -21.10 -15.02
CA TYR A 9 -4.07 -21.73 -14.18
C TYR A 9 -5.12 -22.53 -14.96
N GLY A 10 -4.85 -22.86 -16.24
CA GLY A 10 -5.72 -23.70 -17.06
C GLY A 10 -7.08 -23.06 -17.37
N ARG A 11 -7.12 -21.73 -17.49
CA ARG A 11 -8.31 -20.94 -17.83
C ARG A 11 -8.11 -20.23 -19.16
N GLN A 12 -9.20 -19.94 -19.85
CA GLN A 12 -9.16 -19.14 -21.07
C GLN A 12 -9.60 -17.71 -20.76
N LEU A 13 -8.83 -16.73 -21.24
CA LEU A 13 -9.22 -15.32 -21.19
C LEU A 13 -10.32 -15.05 -22.21
N ASP A 14 -11.36 -14.33 -21.80
CA ASP A 14 -12.41 -13.88 -22.72
C ASP A 14 -11.79 -12.96 -23.80
N PRO A 15 -11.96 -13.29 -25.11
CA PRO A 15 -11.40 -12.48 -26.19
C PRO A 15 -11.86 -11.02 -26.18
N SER A 16 -13.06 -10.73 -25.67
CA SER A 16 -13.57 -9.35 -25.56
C SER A 16 -12.75 -8.54 -24.56
N VAL A 17 -12.34 -9.14 -23.44
CA VAL A 17 -11.48 -8.51 -22.43
C VAL A 17 -10.09 -8.23 -23.01
N GLU A 18 -9.51 -9.20 -23.71
CA GLU A 18 -8.21 -9.01 -24.38
C GLU A 18 -8.30 -7.86 -25.39
N LYS A 19 -9.33 -7.83 -26.24
CA LYS A 19 -9.53 -6.78 -27.22
C LYS A 19 -9.66 -5.39 -26.60
N ILE A 20 -10.48 -5.25 -25.55
CA ILE A 20 -10.68 -3.97 -24.87
C ILE A 20 -9.35 -3.41 -24.35
N PHE A 21 -8.55 -4.23 -23.67
CA PHE A 21 -7.30 -3.78 -23.02
C PHE A 21 -6.06 -3.85 -23.92
N THR A 22 -6.23 -4.13 -25.22
CA THR A 22 -5.16 -4.08 -26.23
C THR A 22 -5.43 -3.05 -27.33
N GLU A 23 -6.69 -2.86 -27.72
CA GLU A 23 -7.08 -1.96 -28.82
C GLU A 23 -7.72 -0.66 -28.33
N TYR A 24 -8.57 -0.69 -27.29
CA TYR A 24 -9.39 0.47 -26.89
C TYR A 24 -8.84 1.22 -25.69
N ARG A 25 -8.43 0.48 -24.65
CA ARG A 25 -7.92 1.02 -23.38
C ARG A 25 -6.48 0.58 -23.17
N LYS A 26 -5.55 1.52 -23.40
CA LYS A 26 -4.13 1.29 -23.10
C LYS A 26 -3.94 0.96 -21.61
N THR A 27 -3.14 -0.06 -21.32
CA THR A 27 -2.83 -0.47 -19.95
C THR A 27 -1.55 0.16 -19.43
N HIS A 28 -1.41 0.18 -18.10
CA HIS A 28 -0.22 0.66 -17.40
C HIS A 28 1.04 -0.05 -17.88
N ASN A 29 0.97 -1.38 -17.97
CA ASN A 29 2.07 -2.22 -18.43
C ASN A 29 2.50 -1.84 -19.84
N LYS A 30 1.55 -1.74 -20.79
CA LYS A 30 1.88 -1.35 -22.17
C LYS A 30 2.54 0.03 -22.22
N ALA A 31 2.04 0.99 -21.45
CA ALA A 31 2.61 2.33 -21.40
C ALA A 31 4.04 2.34 -20.85
N CYS A 32 4.33 1.57 -19.79
CA CYS A 32 5.69 1.47 -19.23
C CYS A 32 6.67 0.92 -20.27
N PHE A 33 6.32 -0.19 -20.91
CA PHE A 33 7.19 -0.86 -21.86
C PHE A 33 7.39 -0.08 -23.18
N ASP A 34 6.46 0.83 -23.52
CA ASP A 34 6.63 1.75 -24.65
C ASP A 34 7.68 2.84 -24.37
N LEU A 35 7.90 3.19 -23.10
CA LEU A 35 8.79 4.28 -22.69
C LEU A 35 10.12 3.79 -22.11
N TYR A 36 10.22 2.51 -21.75
CA TYR A 36 11.45 1.93 -21.21
C TYR A 36 12.61 1.97 -22.22
N THR A 37 13.76 2.38 -21.71
CA THR A 37 15.02 2.34 -22.46
C THR A 37 15.55 0.91 -22.56
N LYS A 38 16.42 0.65 -23.54
CA LYS A 38 17.14 -0.62 -23.65
C LYS A 38 17.95 -0.95 -22.39
N GLU A 39 18.49 0.07 -21.73
CA GLU A 39 19.27 -0.06 -20.49
C GLU A 39 18.39 -0.53 -19.32
N ILE A 40 17.21 0.07 -19.13
CA ILE A 40 16.27 -0.35 -18.08
C ILE A 40 15.82 -1.80 -18.31
N LEU A 41 15.55 -2.17 -19.57
CA LEU A 41 15.20 -3.55 -19.91
C LEU A 41 16.36 -4.52 -19.64
N ALA A 42 17.61 -4.13 -19.87
CA ALA A 42 18.79 -4.93 -19.55
C ALA A 42 18.99 -5.07 -18.03
N CYS A 43 18.77 -4.00 -17.26
CA CYS A 43 18.80 -4.02 -15.80
C CYS A 43 17.73 -4.96 -15.23
N ARG A 44 16.51 -4.89 -15.78
CA ARG A 44 15.40 -5.78 -15.43
C ARG A 44 15.72 -7.24 -15.74
N LYS A 45 16.26 -7.52 -16.93
CA LYS A 45 16.58 -8.89 -17.37
C LYS A 45 17.69 -9.53 -16.54
N SER A 46 18.69 -8.75 -16.12
CA SER A 46 19.81 -9.25 -15.30
C SER A 46 19.47 -9.39 -13.81
N GLY A 47 18.40 -8.74 -13.35
CA GLY A 47 17.98 -8.75 -11.95
C GLY A 47 18.79 -7.81 -11.06
N ILE A 48 19.53 -6.84 -11.63
CA ILE A 48 20.14 -5.76 -10.83
C ILE A 48 19.08 -4.75 -10.36
N ILE A 49 18.02 -4.57 -11.13
CA ILE A 49 16.77 -3.91 -10.72
C ILE A 49 15.65 -4.91 -10.95
N THR A 50 14.88 -5.24 -9.91
CA THR A 50 13.87 -6.30 -10.02
C THR A 50 12.58 -5.96 -9.29
N GLY A 51 11.48 -6.48 -9.83
CA GLY A 51 10.16 -6.39 -9.23
C GLY A 51 9.54 -5.00 -9.26
N LEU A 52 9.98 -4.08 -10.13
CA LEU A 52 9.31 -2.79 -10.32
C LEU A 52 7.80 -2.98 -10.60
N PRO A 53 6.93 -2.04 -10.21
CA PRO A 53 5.49 -2.12 -10.45
C PRO A 53 5.13 -1.76 -11.91
N ASP A 54 5.75 -2.47 -12.86
CA ASP A 54 5.53 -2.34 -14.31
C ASP A 54 4.48 -3.33 -14.85
N ALA A 55 4.10 -4.33 -14.04
CA ALA A 55 3.20 -5.42 -14.43
C ALA A 55 2.08 -5.71 -13.42
N TYR A 56 1.96 -4.89 -12.36
CA TYR A 56 0.96 -4.98 -11.30
C TYR A 56 0.71 -3.58 -10.70
N GLY A 57 -0.39 -3.38 -9.96
CA GLY A 57 -0.69 -2.09 -9.34
C GLY A 57 0.38 -1.69 -8.31
N ARG A 58 0.80 -0.42 -8.29
CA ARG A 58 1.90 0.02 -7.40
C ARG A 58 1.62 -0.17 -5.90
N GLY A 59 0.37 -0.04 -5.47
CA GLY A 59 0.02 -0.01 -4.04
C GLY A 59 0.70 1.16 -3.31
N ARG A 60 1.00 0.98 -2.01
CA ARG A 60 1.61 2.03 -1.15
C ARG A 60 0.79 3.32 -1.07
N ILE A 61 -0.52 3.16 -1.13
CA ILE A 61 -1.51 4.20 -0.87
C ILE A 61 -2.39 3.67 0.25
N ILE A 62 -2.59 4.47 1.29
CA ILE A 62 -3.59 4.22 2.32
C ILE A 62 -4.58 5.37 2.23
N ASP A 63 -5.75 5.08 1.68
CA ASP A 63 -6.84 6.04 1.77
C ASP A 63 -7.37 6.05 3.21
N ASP A 64 -7.92 7.18 3.61
CA ASP A 64 -8.52 7.32 4.94
C ASP A 64 -9.96 6.76 4.92
N TYR A 65 -10.08 5.43 4.97
CA TYR A 65 -11.37 4.74 4.90
C TYR A 65 -12.33 5.11 6.03
N ARG A 66 -11.79 5.60 7.16
CA ARG A 66 -12.55 6.08 8.33
C ARG A 66 -13.44 7.26 7.97
N ARG A 67 -13.06 8.06 6.98
CA ARG A 67 -13.84 9.22 6.53
C ARG A 67 -15.24 8.84 6.06
N LEU A 68 -15.38 7.67 5.43
CA LEU A 68 -16.69 7.21 4.98
C LEU A 68 -17.63 6.95 6.16
N ALA A 69 -17.12 6.33 7.23
CA ALA A 69 -17.87 6.17 8.47
C ALA A 69 -18.14 7.51 9.17
N LEU A 70 -17.14 8.40 9.23
CA LEU A 70 -17.24 9.65 9.99
C LEU A 70 -18.15 10.70 9.33
N TYR A 71 -18.17 10.78 8.00
CA TYR A 71 -18.79 11.88 7.27
C TYR A 71 -19.91 11.44 6.31
N GLY A 72 -19.93 10.17 5.88
CA GLY A 72 -20.83 9.73 4.82
C GLY A 72 -20.45 10.28 3.43
N ILE A 73 -21.03 9.70 2.39
CA ILE A 73 -20.69 10.01 0.99
C ILE A 73 -21.10 11.43 0.61
N ASP A 74 -22.25 11.92 1.07
CA ASP A 74 -22.77 13.20 0.64
C ASP A 74 -21.86 14.36 1.06
N TYR A 75 -21.36 14.31 2.30
CA TYR A 75 -20.38 15.26 2.80
C TYR A 75 -19.07 15.18 2.01
N LEU A 76 -18.55 13.97 1.79
CA LEU A 76 -17.29 13.77 1.07
C LEU A 76 -17.37 14.24 -0.39
N LYS A 77 -18.53 14.07 -1.04
CA LYS A 77 -18.76 14.59 -2.39
C LYS A 77 -18.81 16.12 -2.40
N ALA A 78 -19.45 16.74 -1.41
CA ALA A 78 -19.46 18.19 -1.27
C ALA A 78 -18.04 18.75 -1.06
N ASP A 79 -17.25 18.15 -0.18
CA ASP A 79 -15.83 18.48 0.05
C ASP A 79 -15.00 18.35 -1.24
N LYS A 80 -15.19 17.27 -2.01
CA LYS A 80 -14.50 17.09 -3.30
C LYS A 80 -14.90 18.13 -4.33
N LYS A 81 -16.17 18.55 -4.34
CA LYS A 81 -16.63 19.62 -5.22
C LYS A 81 -16.00 20.96 -4.85
N GLU A 82 -15.89 21.27 -3.56
CA GLU A 82 -15.21 22.47 -3.08
C GLU A 82 -13.72 22.46 -3.45
N GLN A 83 -13.03 21.32 -3.27
CA GLN A 83 -11.63 21.16 -3.69
C GLN A 83 -11.48 21.39 -5.20
N PHE A 84 -12.38 20.84 -6.02
CA PHE A 84 -12.37 21.06 -7.46
C PHE A 84 -12.58 22.54 -7.81
N ASP A 85 -13.52 23.21 -7.15
CA ASP A 85 -13.81 24.62 -7.38
C ASP A 85 -12.66 25.52 -6.94
N SER A 86 -11.94 25.15 -5.87
CA SER A 86 -10.78 25.89 -5.38
C SER A 86 -9.66 26.02 -6.42
N THR A 87 -9.61 25.12 -7.42
CA THR A 87 -8.59 25.19 -8.47
C THR A 87 -8.97 26.09 -9.64
N GLN A 88 -10.18 26.67 -9.66
CA GLN A 88 -10.69 27.44 -10.80
C GLN A 88 -9.84 28.69 -11.07
N ALA A 89 -9.46 29.43 -10.03
CA ALA A 89 -8.64 30.63 -10.17
C ALA A 89 -7.26 30.31 -10.80
N PHE A 90 -6.61 29.22 -10.38
CA PHE A 90 -5.33 28.79 -10.96
C PHE A 90 -5.48 28.41 -12.44
N LEU A 91 -6.60 27.78 -12.81
CA LEU A 91 -6.89 27.42 -14.19
C LEU A 91 -7.07 28.67 -15.06
N GLU A 92 -7.90 29.61 -14.63
CA GLU A 92 -8.21 30.84 -15.37
C GLU A 92 -7.00 31.77 -15.51
N GLN A 93 -6.11 31.77 -14.52
CA GLN A 93 -4.86 32.54 -14.54
C GLN A 93 -3.72 31.84 -15.29
N GLY A 94 -3.92 30.60 -15.75
CA GLY A 94 -2.88 29.81 -16.44
C GLY A 94 -1.71 29.40 -15.55
N GLN A 95 -1.87 29.44 -14.22
CA GLN A 95 -0.81 29.09 -13.26
C GLN A 95 -0.62 27.57 -13.22
N ASP A 96 0.62 27.11 -13.46
CA ASP A 96 0.98 25.68 -13.47
C ASP A 96 -0.04 24.82 -14.28
N LEU A 97 -0.45 25.32 -15.45
CA LEU A 97 -1.63 24.86 -16.20
C LEU A 97 -1.76 23.32 -16.30
N GLU A 98 -0.69 22.60 -16.65
CA GLU A 98 -0.72 21.12 -16.75
C GLU A 98 -1.01 20.45 -15.40
N LYS A 99 -0.39 20.92 -14.30
CA LYS A 99 -0.64 20.38 -12.96
C LYS A 99 -2.06 20.68 -12.51
N THR A 100 -2.55 21.89 -12.80
CA THR A 100 -3.91 22.32 -12.44
C THR A 100 -4.97 21.52 -13.20
N LEU A 101 -4.82 21.35 -14.52
CA LEU A 101 -5.71 20.52 -15.33
C LEU A 101 -5.73 19.07 -14.84
N ARG A 102 -4.55 18.49 -14.56
CA ARG A 102 -4.45 17.14 -14.02
C ARG A 102 -5.15 17.01 -12.68
N LEU A 103 -4.90 17.91 -11.73
CA LEU A 103 -5.54 17.87 -10.41
C LEU A 103 -7.06 17.95 -10.53
N ARG A 104 -7.58 18.76 -11.45
CA ARG A 104 -9.03 18.86 -11.70
C ARG A 104 -9.63 17.57 -12.22
N GLU A 105 -8.96 16.91 -13.17
CA GLU A 105 -9.36 15.59 -13.67
C GLU A 105 -9.36 14.56 -12.53
N GLU A 106 -8.28 14.48 -11.75
CA GLU A 106 -8.17 13.57 -10.61
C GLU A 106 -9.25 13.83 -9.53
N LEU A 107 -9.62 15.10 -9.28
CA LEU A 107 -10.70 15.45 -8.35
C LEU A 107 -12.09 15.09 -8.89
N ALA A 108 -12.32 15.23 -10.19
CA ALA A 108 -13.56 14.80 -10.83
C ALA A 108 -13.72 13.27 -10.77
N ASP A 109 -12.64 12.51 -11.02
CA ASP A 109 -12.62 11.06 -10.88
C ASP A 109 -12.87 10.63 -9.43
N GLN A 110 -12.28 11.31 -8.45
CA GLN A 110 -12.56 11.05 -7.02
C GLN A 110 -14.01 11.33 -6.66
N PHE A 111 -14.62 12.39 -7.19
CA PHE A 111 -16.04 12.68 -6.99
C PHE A 111 -16.93 11.57 -7.57
N GLN A 112 -16.60 11.07 -8.76
CA GLN A 112 -17.32 9.96 -9.38
C GLN A 112 -17.10 8.64 -8.63
N ALA A 113 -15.89 8.36 -8.17
CA ALA A 113 -15.59 7.17 -7.38
C ALA A 113 -16.43 7.10 -6.09
N LEU A 114 -16.70 8.24 -5.44
CA LEU A 114 -17.62 8.32 -4.30
C LEU A 114 -19.06 7.94 -4.67
N GLU A 115 -19.52 8.25 -5.89
CA GLU A 115 -20.80 7.75 -6.40
C GLU A 115 -20.78 6.23 -6.59
N ASP A 116 -19.70 5.71 -7.19
CA ASP A 116 -19.57 4.27 -7.44
C ASP A 116 -19.54 3.48 -6.11
N ILE A 117 -18.92 4.05 -5.05
CA ILE A 117 -18.98 3.52 -3.68
C ILE A 117 -20.42 3.48 -3.17
N ARG A 118 -21.22 4.54 -3.41
CA ARG A 118 -22.64 4.55 -3.03
C ARG A 118 -23.39 3.42 -3.74
N GLN A 119 -23.24 3.32 -5.06
CA GLN A 119 -23.90 2.28 -5.85
C GLN A 119 -23.46 0.87 -5.42
N MET A 120 -22.18 0.70 -5.05
CA MET A 120 -21.71 -0.55 -4.45
C MET A 120 -22.42 -0.83 -3.13
N GLY A 121 -22.51 0.13 -2.21
CA GLY A 121 -23.22 -0.03 -0.93
C GLY A 121 -24.68 -0.45 -1.11
N LEU A 122 -25.39 0.22 -2.03
CA LEU A 122 -26.80 -0.06 -2.32
C LEU A 122 -27.02 -1.49 -2.82
N LYS A 123 -26.06 -2.10 -3.53
CA LYS A 123 -26.13 -3.52 -3.94
C LYS A 123 -26.11 -4.49 -2.74
N TYR A 124 -25.60 -4.06 -1.60
CA TYR A 124 -25.65 -4.79 -0.33
C TYR A 124 -26.81 -4.33 0.57
N GLY A 125 -27.69 -3.44 0.08
CA GLY A 125 -28.79 -2.88 0.85
C GLY A 125 -28.36 -1.84 1.89
N ILE A 126 -27.17 -1.25 1.74
CA ILE A 126 -26.58 -0.33 2.72
C ILE A 126 -26.45 1.05 2.09
N ASP A 127 -27.17 2.02 2.65
CA ASP A 127 -27.04 3.43 2.27
C ASP A 127 -25.99 4.12 3.15
N MET A 128 -24.93 4.62 2.51
CA MET A 128 -23.82 5.33 3.14
C MET A 128 -23.82 6.83 2.81
N SER A 129 -24.95 7.38 2.34
CA SER A 129 -25.12 8.80 2.06
C SER A 129 -24.75 9.67 3.27
N LEU A 130 -25.24 9.29 4.45
CA LEU A 130 -25.03 9.97 5.73
C LEU A 130 -23.94 9.30 6.58
N PRO A 131 -23.38 9.99 7.60
CA PRO A 131 -22.45 9.40 8.56
C PRO A 131 -22.99 8.16 9.28
N ALA A 132 -22.08 7.27 9.67
CA ALA A 132 -22.38 6.10 10.48
C ALA A 132 -22.93 6.49 11.87
N ARG A 133 -24.02 5.86 12.27
CA ARG A 133 -24.77 6.12 13.51
C ARG A 133 -24.53 5.08 14.58
N THR A 134 -24.08 3.89 14.23
CA THR A 134 -23.81 2.77 15.15
C THR A 134 -22.38 2.23 14.96
N ALA A 135 -21.90 1.43 15.92
CA ALA A 135 -20.65 0.68 15.80
C ALA A 135 -20.65 -0.23 14.56
N GLN A 136 -21.78 -0.90 14.31
CA GLN A 136 -21.94 -1.75 13.14
C GLN A 136 -21.80 -0.95 11.84
N GLU A 137 -22.48 0.20 11.73
CA GLU A 137 -22.35 1.08 10.56
C GLU A 137 -20.93 1.62 10.42
N ALA A 138 -20.27 2.02 11.51
CA ALA A 138 -18.91 2.57 11.45
C ALA A 138 -17.89 1.54 10.93
N ILE A 139 -17.97 0.31 11.43
CA ILE A 139 -17.15 -0.82 10.95
C ILE A 139 -17.47 -1.11 9.48
N GLN A 140 -18.76 -1.18 9.15
CA GLN A 140 -19.23 -1.52 7.81
C GLN A 140 -18.86 -0.47 6.77
N PHE A 141 -18.98 0.82 7.09
CA PHE A 141 -18.69 1.93 6.19
C PHE A 141 -17.19 2.05 5.98
N THR A 142 -16.39 1.91 7.05
CA THR A 142 -14.93 1.83 6.93
C THR A 142 -14.51 0.66 6.02
N TYR A 143 -15.13 -0.52 6.19
CA TYR A 143 -14.89 -1.65 5.30
C TYR A 143 -15.31 -1.37 3.86
N PHE A 144 -16.43 -0.69 3.60
CA PHE A 144 -16.84 -0.38 2.23
C PHE A 144 -15.88 0.58 1.52
N GLY A 145 -15.29 1.52 2.24
CA GLY A 145 -14.21 2.35 1.71
C GLY A 145 -13.04 1.48 1.23
N TYR A 146 -12.60 0.55 2.08
CA TYR A 146 -11.53 -0.38 1.75
C TYR A 146 -11.92 -1.37 0.63
N LEU A 147 -13.15 -1.87 0.64
CA LEU A 147 -13.70 -2.79 -0.35
C LEU A 147 -13.71 -2.17 -1.74
N ALA A 148 -14.02 -0.88 -1.84
CA ALA A 148 -13.96 -0.13 -3.09
C ALA A 148 -12.54 -0.07 -3.65
N ALA A 149 -11.55 0.16 -2.78
CA ALA A 149 -10.14 0.19 -3.17
C ALA A 149 -9.69 -1.18 -3.70
N VAL A 150 -9.96 -2.28 -2.98
CA VAL A 150 -9.56 -3.63 -3.42
C VAL A 150 -10.41 -4.20 -4.57
N LYS A 151 -11.51 -3.55 -4.95
CA LYS A 151 -12.29 -3.88 -6.16
C LYS A 151 -11.81 -3.14 -7.40
N SER A 152 -11.25 -1.95 -7.24
CA SER A 152 -10.80 -1.10 -8.35
C SER A 152 -9.30 -1.19 -8.60
N GLN A 153 -8.51 -1.53 -7.57
CA GLN A 153 -7.05 -1.56 -7.62
C GLN A 153 -6.50 -2.91 -7.14
N ASN A 154 -5.38 -3.33 -7.73
CA ASN A 154 -4.67 -4.56 -7.39
C ASN A 154 -3.22 -4.28 -6.94
N GLY A 155 -3.05 -3.23 -6.13
CA GLY A 155 -1.77 -2.82 -5.56
C GLY A 155 -1.00 -3.99 -4.95
N ALA A 156 0.33 -3.95 -4.95
CA ALA A 156 1.11 -4.95 -4.22
C ALA A 156 0.71 -4.95 -2.75
N ALA A 157 0.72 -3.77 -2.11
CA ALA A 157 0.20 -3.58 -0.76
C ALA A 157 -1.05 -2.70 -0.77
N MET A 158 -2.14 -3.24 -0.24
CA MET A 158 -3.44 -2.57 -0.06
C MET A 158 -3.73 -2.47 1.43
N SER A 159 -3.00 -1.59 2.12
CA SER A 159 -3.03 -1.48 3.58
C SER A 159 -4.29 -0.80 4.09
N LEU A 160 -4.78 -1.25 5.25
CA LEU A 160 -6.03 -0.77 5.85
C LEU A 160 -5.86 0.61 6.51
N GLY A 161 -4.70 0.88 7.10
CA GLY A 161 -4.44 2.15 7.79
C GLY A 161 -4.39 2.01 9.30
N ARG A 162 -5.06 2.92 10.02
CA ARG A 162 -5.08 2.97 11.49
C ARG A 162 -6.50 3.13 12.00
N THR A 163 -7.21 2.01 12.12
CA THR A 163 -8.67 1.96 12.25
C THR A 163 -9.16 1.52 13.63
N SER A 164 -8.42 0.66 14.32
CA SER A 164 -8.82 0.05 15.60
C SER A 164 -9.25 1.06 16.67
N THR A 165 -8.41 2.06 16.96
CA THR A 165 -8.70 3.12 17.92
C THR A 165 -9.86 4.02 17.48
N PHE A 166 -9.99 4.29 16.18
CA PHE A 166 -11.11 5.05 15.63
C PHE A 166 -12.45 4.31 15.80
N LEU A 167 -12.48 3.02 15.47
CA LEU A 167 -13.69 2.20 15.60
C LEU A 167 -14.08 1.98 17.07
N ASP A 168 -13.10 2.00 18.00
CA ASP A 168 -13.39 1.91 19.43
C ASP A 168 -14.28 3.03 19.92
N VAL A 169 -14.21 4.24 19.34
CA VAL A 169 -15.07 5.37 19.71
C VAL A 169 -16.54 5.01 19.53
N TYR A 170 -16.89 4.37 18.42
CA TYR A 170 -18.27 3.96 18.14
C TYR A 170 -18.68 2.74 18.97
N ILE A 171 -17.78 1.76 19.11
CA ILE A 171 -18.03 0.55 19.91
C ILE A 171 -18.25 0.92 21.38
N GLN A 172 -17.40 1.76 21.95
CA GLN A 172 -17.47 2.19 23.35
C GLN A 172 -18.76 2.96 23.61
N ARG A 173 -19.15 3.88 22.71
CA ARG A 173 -20.43 4.59 22.79
C ARG A 173 -21.62 3.64 22.79
N ASP A 174 -21.63 2.65 21.90
CA ASP A 174 -22.75 1.72 21.79
C ASP A 174 -22.81 0.74 22.99
N LEU A 175 -21.67 0.37 23.57
CA LEU A 175 -21.58 -0.37 24.84
C LEU A 175 -22.15 0.44 26.01
N GLU A 176 -21.77 1.72 26.13
CA GLU A 176 -22.24 2.62 27.20
C GLU A 176 -23.75 2.89 27.10
N ASN A 177 -24.28 2.96 25.88
CA ASN A 177 -25.71 3.10 25.64
C ASN A 177 -26.49 1.78 25.76
N GLY A 178 -25.82 0.65 26.03
CA GLY A 178 -26.45 -0.67 26.14
C GLY A 178 -27.04 -1.20 24.83
N LEU A 179 -26.59 -0.69 23.68
CA LEU A 179 -27.06 -1.12 22.34
C LEU A 179 -26.43 -2.44 21.91
N ILE A 180 -25.20 -2.69 22.37
CA ILE A 180 -24.44 -3.92 22.14
C ILE A 180 -23.81 -4.38 23.45
N ASN A 181 -23.41 -5.65 23.51
CA ASN A 181 -22.53 -6.18 24.54
C ASN A 181 -21.12 -6.46 23.99
N GLU A 182 -20.18 -6.83 24.87
CA GLU A 182 -18.78 -7.08 24.48
C GLU A 182 -18.62 -8.23 23.47
N GLN A 183 -19.45 -9.27 23.57
CA GLN A 183 -19.42 -10.39 22.62
C GLN A 183 -19.84 -9.96 21.22
N GLN A 184 -20.89 -9.13 21.11
CA GLN A 184 -21.34 -8.55 19.84
C GLN A 184 -20.29 -7.58 19.27
N ALA A 185 -19.60 -6.81 20.14
CA ALA A 185 -18.48 -5.99 19.71
C ALA A 185 -17.34 -6.84 19.12
N GLN A 186 -16.96 -7.94 19.78
CA GLN A 186 -15.95 -8.86 19.26
C GLN A 186 -16.42 -9.53 17.96
N GLU A 187 -17.68 -9.97 17.87
CA GLU A 187 -18.24 -10.59 16.66
C GLU A 187 -18.14 -9.65 15.44
N MET A 188 -18.47 -8.37 15.62
CA MET A 188 -18.34 -7.39 14.53
C MET A 188 -16.87 -7.20 14.11
N ILE A 189 -15.94 -7.17 15.05
CA ILE A 189 -14.50 -7.12 14.75
C ILE A 189 -14.02 -8.40 14.07
N ASP A 190 -14.46 -9.57 14.53
CA ASP A 190 -14.13 -10.87 13.91
C ASP A 190 -14.61 -10.90 12.46
N HIS A 191 -15.86 -10.48 12.19
CA HIS A 191 -16.40 -10.42 10.83
C HIS A 191 -15.67 -9.41 9.94
N PHE A 192 -15.28 -8.26 10.49
CA PHE A 192 -14.48 -7.27 9.78
C PHE A 192 -13.11 -7.85 9.39
N ILE A 193 -12.38 -8.39 10.35
CA ILE A 193 -11.05 -9.01 10.16
C ILE A 193 -11.15 -10.25 9.24
N MET A 194 -12.21 -11.04 9.34
CA MET A 194 -12.48 -12.16 8.45
C MET A 194 -12.55 -11.72 6.99
N LYS A 195 -13.18 -10.56 6.70
CA LYS A 195 -13.22 -10.05 5.33
C LYS A 195 -11.85 -9.60 4.83
N LEU A 196 -11.03 -9.01 5.70
CA LEU A 196 -9.64 -8.67 5.35
C LEU A 196 -8.81 -9.92 5.03
N ARG A 197 -9.01 -11.02 5.76
CA ARG A 197 -8.41 -12.34 5.48
C ARG A 197 -8.80 -12.91 4.12
N MET A 198 -9.89 -12.45 3.51
CA MET A 198 -10.46 -12.98 2.27
C MET A 198 -10.13 -12.15 1.03
N VAL A 199 -9.44 -11.01 1.16
CA VAL A 199 -9.02 -10.22 -0.01
C VAL A 199 -8.04 -11.03 -0.85
N ARG A 200 -8.25 -11.10 -2.15
CA ARG A 200 -7.39 -11.83 -3.10
C ARG A 200 -7.24 -11.06 -4.40
N PHE A 201 -6.08 -11.20 -5.02
CA PHE A 201 -5.78 -10.66 -6.33
C PHE A 201 -5.29 -11.76 -7.26
N LEU A 202 -5.69 -11.71 -8.53
CA LEU A 202 -5.10 -12.56 -9.56
C LEU A 202 -3.65 -12.14 -9.80
N ARG A 203 -2.70 -13.05 -9.55
CA ARG A 203 -1.26 -12.85 -9.76
C ARG A 203 -0.71 -13.89 -10.73
N PRO A 204 0.36 -13.61 -11.48
CA PRO A 204 1.08 -14.61 -12.25
C PRO A 204 2.23 -15.22 -11.42
N PRO A 205 2.79 -16.39 -11.78
CA PRO A 205 3.87 -17.03 -11.03
C PRO A 205 5.11 -16.16 -10.80
N GLU A 206 5.43 -15.25 -11.71
CA GLU A 206 6.57 -14.34 -11.54
C GLU A 206 6.34 -13.38 -10.36
N TYR A 207 5.10 -12.96 -10.12
CA TYR A 207 4.75 -12.16 -8.96
C TYR A 207 4.91 -12.97 -7.67
N ASP A 208 4.41 -14.22 -7.64
CA ASP A 208 4.50 -15.10 -6.47
C ASP A 208 5.97 -15.41 -6.10
N SER A 209 6.88 -15.42 -7.08
CA SER A 209 8.32 -15.58 -6.83
C SER A 209 8.97 -14.35 -6.18
N LEU A 210 8.41 -13.16 -6.39
CA LEU A 210 8.87 -11.90 -5.80
C LEU A 210 8.19 -11.62 -4.46
N PHE A 211 6.92 -12.01 -4.35
CA PHE A 211 6.01 -11.75 -3.24
C PHE A 211 5.30 -13.05 -2.87
N SER A 212 6.01 -13.94 -2.19
CA SER A 212 5.52 -15.28 -1.87
C SER A 212 4.48 -15.29 -0.74
N GLY A 213 3.63 -16.31 -0.73
CA GLY A 213 2.65 -16.53 0.35
C GLY A 213 1.29 -15.88 0.13
N ASP A 214 0.96 -15.49 -1.11
CA ASP A 214 -0.29 -14.79 -1.46
C ASP A 214 -0.56 -13.54 -0.59
N PRO A 215 0.43 -12.62 -0.43
CA PRO A 215 0.31 -11.49 0.47
C PRO A 215 -0.58 -10.38 -0.12
N ILE A 216 -1.30 -9.69 0.76
CA ILE A 216 -2.13 -8.52 0.43
C ILE A 216 -1.57 -7.26 1.09
N TRP A 217 -0.92 -7.44 2.25
CA TRP A 217 -0.56 -6.41 3.20
C TRP A 217 -1.75 -5.51 3.51
N ALA A 218 -2.83 -6.12 4.01
CA ALA A 218 -3.96 -5.40 4.61
C ALA A 218 -3.56 -4.84 5.98
N THR A 219 -2.49 -4.05 6.00
CA THR A 219 -1.79 -3.62 7.21
C THR A 219 -2.65 -2.68 8.04
N GLU A 220 -2.85 -3.05 9.30
CA GLU A 220 -3.45 -2.22 10.34
C GLU A 220 -2.35 -1.79 11.30
N ALA A 221 -2.12 -0.49 11.41
CA ALA A 221 -1.32 0.12 12.46
C ALA A 221 -2.22 0.39 13.68
N MET A 222 -1.86 -0.15 14.83
CA MET A 222 -2.67 -0.05 16.05
C MET A 222 -1.82 0.34 17.26
N ALA A 223 -2.49 0.73 18.36
CA ALA A 223 -1.85 1.26 19.57
C ALA A 223 -1.08 2.57 19.32
N GLY A 224 0.17 2.68 19.79
CA GLY A 224 0.95 3.91 19.81
C GLY A 224 0.58 4.88 20.93
N MET A 225 1.22 6.04 20.91
CA MET A 225 0.99 7.16 21.82
C MET A 225 0.51 8.38 21.04
N GLY A 226 -0.22 9.27 21.71
CA GLY A 226 -0.57 10.58 21.20
C GLY A 226 0.61 11.54 21.30
N VAL A 227 0.60 12.62 20.51
CA VAL A 227 1.53 13.75 20.68
C VAL A 227 1.32 14.44 22.02
N ASP A 228 0.15 14.26 22.64
CA ASP A 228 -0.22 14.75 23.97
C ASP A 228 0.24 13.85 25.13
N GLY A 229 0.88 12.71 24.84
CA GLY A 229 1.40 11.76 25.82
C GLY A 229 0.41 10.71 26.32
N ARG A 230 -0.89 10.78 25.96
CA ARG A 230 -1.83 9.69 26.24
C ARG A 230 -1.57 8.49 25.35
N THR A 231 -1.93 7.29 25.78
CA THR A 231 -1.87 6.12 24.91
C THR A 231 -3.04 6.13 23.91
N LEU A 232 -2.78 5.62 22.71
CA LEU A 232 -3.81 5.32 21.71
C LEU A 232 -4.22 3.83 21.74
N VAL A 233 -3.76 3.08 22.75
CA VAL A 233 -4.31 1.75 23.07
C VAL A 233 -5.76 1.88 23.55
N THR A 234 -6.64 1.04 23.01
CA THR A 234 -8.06 0.99 23.38
C THR A 234 -8.52 -0.45 23.57
N LYS A 235 -9.78 -0.69 23.94
CA LYS A 235 -10.31 -2.07 24.01
C LYS A 235 -10.27 -2.74 22.63
N THR A 236 -10.55 -2.00 21.56
CA THR A 236 -10.53 -2.53 20.19
C THR A 236 -9.14 -2.96 19.74
N THR A 237 -8.05 -2.37 20.23
CA THR A 237 -6.70 -2.92 19.93
C THR A 237 -6.52 -4.32 20.51
N PHE A 238 -7.11 -4.61 21.68
CA PHE A 238 -7.18 -5.97 22.21
C PHE A 238 -8.11 -6.86 21.38
N ARG A 239 -9.29 -6.36 20.96
CA ARG A 239 -10.24 -7.13 20.12
C ARG A 239 -9.63 -7.55 18.78
N TYR A 240 -8.86 -6.66 18.15
CA TYR A 240 -8.13 -6.96 16.91
C TYR A 240 -7.12 -8.09 17.13
N LEU A 241 -6.25 -7.96 18.14
CA LEU A 241 -5.30 -9.02 18.49
C LEU A 241 -6.01 -10.33 18.87
N HIS A 242 -7.15 -10.25 19.55
CA HIS A 242 -7.94 -11.40 19.98
C HIS A 242 -8.51 -12.20 18.80
N THR A 243 -8.60 -11.60 17.60
CA THR A 243 -9.01 -12.34 16.38
C THR A 243 -8.07 -13.50 16.03
N LEU A 244 -6.81 -13.45 16.50
CA LEU A 244 -5.86 -14.55 16.35
C LEU A 244 -6.15 -15.73 17.30
N HIS A 245 -7.06 -15.55 18.26
CA HIS A 245 -7.58 -16.61 19.12
C HIS A 245 -8.98 -17.04 18.71
N THR A 246 -9.89 -16.10 18.41
CA THR A 246 -11.27 -16.42 18.00
C THR A 246 -11.32 -17.14 16.64
N MET A 247 -10.46 -16.74 15.70
CA MET A 247 -10.38 -17.29 14.34
C MET A 247 -9.03 -17.94 14.02
N GLY A 248 -8.17 -18.10 15.03
CA GLY A 248 -6.84 -18.67 14.89
C GLY A 248 -5.80 -17.76 14.20
N PRO A 249 -4.52 -18.15 14.21
CA PRO A 249 -3.43 -17.42 13.58
C PRO A 249 -3.66 -17.22 12.08
N ALA A 250 -3.33 -16.02 11.59
CA ALA A 250 -3.39 -15.70 10.17
C ALA A 250 -2.34 -14.64 9.80
N PRO A 251 -1.77 -14.69 8.59
CA PRO A 251 -0.83 -13.69 8.12
C PRO A 251 -1.49 -12.35 7.74
N GLU A 252 -2.81 -12.38 7.47
CA GLU A 252 -3.60 -11.19 7.16
C GLU A 252 -4.75 -11.03 8.17
N PRO A 253 -5.22 -9.80 8.44
CA PRO A 253 -4.54 -8.55 8.11
C PRO A 253 -3.17 -8.48 8.80
N ASN A 254 -2.20 -7.84 8.16
CA ASN A 254 -0.89 -7.63 8.74
C ASN A 254 -0.98 -6.66 9.95
N MET A 255 -1.14 -7.22 11.16
CA MET A 255 -1.34 -6.44 12.38
C MET A 255 -0.02 -5.89 12.91
N THR A 256 0.07 -4.56 12.96
CA THR A 256 1.28 -3.81 13.29
C THR A 256 1.09 -3.00 14.55
N ILE A 257 1.81 -3.38 15.60
CA ILE A 257 1.81 -2.65 16.86
C ILE A 257 2.81 -1.49 16.74
N LEU A 258 2.30 -0.26 16.86
CA LEU A 258 3.12 0.92 17.04
C LEU A 258 3.62 0.93 18.49
N TRP A 259 4.85 0.44 18.67
CA TRP A 259 5.46 0.17 19.95
C TRP A 259 6.11 1.41 20.54
N SER A 260 5.77 1.71 21.80
CA SER A 260 6.42 2.75 22.60
C SER A 260 6.80 2.20 23.98
N GLU A 261 7.89 2.71 24.54
CA GLU A 261 8.27 2.49 25.93
C GLU A 261 7.19 2.96 26.92
N GLN A 262 6.31 3.86 26.52
CA GLN A 262 5.23 4.38 27.37
C GLN A 262 3.89 3.66 27.19
N LEU A 263 3.80 2.63 26.33
CA LEU A 263 2.57 1.84 26.23
C LEU A 263 2.19 1.20 27.57
N PRO A 264 0.88 1.05 27.87
CA PRO A 264 0.41 0.35 29.05
C PRO A 264 1.03 -1.05 29.17
N LEU A 265 1.58 -1.37 30.35
CA LEU A 265 2.24 -2.66 30.60
C LEU A 265 1.34 -3.86 30.33
N SER A 266 0.04 -3.75 30.59
CA SER A 266 -0.96 -4.78 30.29
C SER A 266 -1.03 -5.08 28.79
N PHE A 267 -1.07 -4.04 27.95
CA PHE A 267 -1.09 -4.19 26.50
C PHE A 267 0.23 -4.77 25.98
N LYS A 268 1.39 -4.28 26.47
CA LYS A 268 2.69 -4.85 26.11
C LYS A 268 2.78 -6.35 26.39
N LYS A 269 2.33 -6.78 27.57
CA LYS A 269 2.30 -8.21 27.95
C LYS A 269 1.33 -9.01 27.10
N TYR A 270 0.16 -8.47 26.78
CA TYR A 270 -0.82 -9.15 25.94
C TYR A 270 -0.32 -9.30 24.50
N ALA A 271 0.23 -8.24 23.91
CA ALA A 271 0.88 -8.27 22.60
C ALA A 271 1.99 -9.33 22.54
N ALA A 272 2.89 -9.35 23.53
CA ALA A 272 3.95 -10.35 23.62
C ALA A 272 3.39 -11.77 23.75
N LYS A 273 2.31 -11.97 24.52
CA LYS A 273 1.63 -13.27 24.63
C LYS A 273 1.07 -13.73 23.28
N VAL A 274 0.38 -12.84 22.56
CA VAL A 274 -0.15 -13.14 21.24
C VAL A 274 0.97 -13.49 20.26
N SER A 275 2.09 -12.77 20.28
CA SER A 275 3.27 -13.11 19.46
C SER A 275 3.84 -14.49 19.80
N ILE A 276 3.96 -14.85 21.09
CA ILE A 276 4.40 -16.18 21.52
C ILE A 276 3.47 -17.26 20.99
N ASP A 277 2.16 -17.01 21.03
CA ASP A 277 1.15 -18.02 20.66
C ASP A 277 1.02 -18.20 19.15
N THR A 278 1.21 -17.13 18.37
CA THR A 278 0.75 -17.11 16.97
C THR A 278 1.81 -16.70 15.96
N SER A 279 2.89 -16.03 16.40
CA SER A 279 3.92 -15.45 15.52
C SER A 279 3.34 -14.59 14.37
N SER A 280 2.16 -13.99 14.57
CA SER A 280 1.38 -13.32 13.52
C SER A 280 1.25 -11.80 13.71
N VAL A 281 2.16 -11.18 14.48
CA VAL A 281 2.11 -9.75 14.81
C VAL A 281 3.48 -9.13 14.57
N GLN A 282 3.51 -7.95 13.95
CA GLN A 282 4.74 -7.17 13.77
C GLN A 282 4.75 -5.91 14.65
N TYR A 283 5.94 -5.36 14.88
CA TYR A 283 6.17 -4.22 15.76
C TYR A 283 6.99 -3.17 15.04
N GLU A 284 6.59 -1.91 15.18
CA GLU A 284 7.28 -0.76 14.60
C GLU A 284 7.47 0.33 15.65
N ASN A 285 8.57 1.08 15.57
CA ASN A 285 8.96 1.99 16.65
C ASN A 285 8.18 3.33 16.61
N ASP A 286 7.17 3.47 17.47
CA ASP A 286 6.37 4.69 17.60
C ASP A 286 7.15 5.82 18.27
N ASP A 287 8.09 5.51 19.18
CA ASP A 287 8.95 6.53 19.80
C ASP A 287 9.91 7.18 18.79
N LEU A 288 10.12 6.55 17.64
CA LEU A 288 10.87 7.12 16.51
C LEU A 288 9.95 7.85 15.52
N MET A 289 8.93 7.17 15.01
CA MET A 289 8.14 7.69 13.89
C MET A 289 7.17 8.82 14.28
N ARG A 290 6.55 8.76 15.46
CA ARG A 290 5.61 9.80 15.90
C ARG A 290 6.32 11.15 16.09
N PRO A 291 7.50 11.25 16.75
CA PRO A 291 8.26 12.49 16.79
C PRO A 291 8.78 12.94 15.41
N ASP A 292 9.19 12.02 14.54
CA ASP A 292 9.68 12.34 13.19
C ASP A 292 8.60 13.05 12.34
N PHE A 293 7.36 12.56 12.37
CA PHE A 293 6.24 13.23 11.71
C PHE A 293 5.63 14.39 12.52
N ASN A 294 5.97 14.52 13.80
CA ASN A 294 5.22 15.30 14.78
C ASN A 294 3.69 15.05 14.65
N ASN A 295 3.32 13.78 14.53
CA ASN A 295 1.96 13.35 14.22
C ASN A 295 1.68 11.97 14.83
N ASP A 296 0.49 11.80 15.40
CA ASP A 296 0.02 10.56 16.03
C ASP A 296 -1.06 9.83 15.22
N ASP A 297 -1.34 10.26 13.99
CA ASP A 297 -2.29 9.65 13.06
C ASP A 297 -1.60 9.20 11.75
N TYR A 298 -0.39 8.64 11.89
CA TYR A 298 0.28 7.91 10.82
C TYR A 298 -0.07 6.42 10.87
N ALA A 299 0.02 5.77 9.71
CA ALA A 299 -0.14 4.33 9.53
C ALA A 299 1.04 3.74 8.75
N ILE A 300 1.12 2.41 8.72
CA ILE A 300 2.18 1.67 8.02
C ILE A 300 1.65 1.10 6.71
N ALA A 301 2.26 1.50 5.59
CA ALA A 301 1.99 0.92 4.28
C ALA A 301 2.90 -0.28 4.01
N CYS A 302 2.31 -1.38 3.53
CA CYS A 302 3.02 -2.63 3.27
C CYS A 302 3.64 -3.16 4.57
N CYS A 303 4.97 -3.25 4.63
CA CYS A 303 5.67 -3.80 5.79
C CYS A 303 6.03 -2.71 6.81
N VAL A 304 6.75 -1.66 6.38
CA VAL A 304 7.53 -0.78 7.30
C VAL A 304 7.52 0.70 6.90
N SER A 305 6.63 1.13 5.98
CA SER A 305 6.70 2.48 5.41
C SER A 305 5.62 3.40 5.96
N PRO A 306 5.96 4.31 6.89
CA PRO A 306 4.98 5.15 7.54
C PRO A 306 4.48 6.27 6.62
N GLN A 307 3.21 6.63 6.79
CA GLN A 307 2.57 7.77 6.14
C GLN A 307 1.46 8.35 7.02
N ILE A 308 1.34 9.68 7.03
CA ILE A 308 0.21 10.36 7.66
C ILE A 308 -1.06 10.04 6.86
N VAL A 309 -2.06 9.46 7.53
CA VAL A 309 -3.26 8.91 6.90
C VAL A 309 -4.01 10.00 6.14
N GLY A 310 -4.32 9.74 4.86
CA GLY A 310 -5.07 10.67 4.01
C GLY A 310 -4.35 11.99 3.70
N LYS A 311 -3.04 12.11 3.99
CA LYS A 311 -2.21 13.28 3.69
C LYS A 311 -0.96 12.94 2.88
N HIS A 312 -0.41 11.74 3.09
CA HIS A 312 0.76 11.24 2.37
C HIS A 312 0.40 10.03 1.50
N MET A 313 1.24 9.77 0.49
CA MET A 313 1.29 8.52 -0.27
C MET A 313 2.73 8.28 -0.74
N GLN A 314 3.10 7.04 -1.08
CA GLN A 314 4.43 6.75 -1.63
C GLN A 314 4.38 6.18 -3.06
N PHE A 315 5.31 6.61 -3.91
CA PHE A 315 5.58 5.89 -5.16
C PHE A 315 6.44 4.66 -4.88
N PHE A 316 5.80 3.49 -4.86
CA PHE A 316 6.48 2.23 -4.57
C PHE A 316 7.61 1.95 -5.57
N GLY A 317 8.82 1.71 -5.07
CA GLY A 317 10.03 1.47 -5.88
C GLY A 317 10.40 0.00 -6.11
N ALA A 318 9.84 -0.95 -5.36
CA ALA A 318 10.44 -2.27 -5.19
C ALA A 318 11.89 -2.19 -4.66
N ARG A 319 12.88 -2.79 -5.35
CA ARG A 319 14.27 -2.84 -4.86
C ARG A 319 15.32 -2.91 -5.97
N ALA A 320 16.51 -2.39 -5.66
CA ALA A 320 17.73 -2.57 -6.44
C ALA A 320 18.69 -3.55 -5.70
N ASN A 321 19.50 -4.29 -6.46
CA ASN A 321 20.36 -5.34 -5.95
C ASN A 321 21.82 -4.85 -5.81
N LEU A 322 22.16 -4.38 -4.62
CA LEU A 322 23.49 -3.86 -4.32
C LEU A 322 24.59 -4.94 -4.40
N ALA A 323 24.27 -6.20 -4.08
CA ALA A 323 25.23 -7.29 -4.20
C ALA A 323 25.62 -7.54 -5.67
N LYS A 324 24.65 -7.49 -6.59
CA LYS A 324 24.93 -7.57 -8.02
C LYS A 324 25.68 -6.33 -8.54
N ALA A 325 25.38 -5.14 -8.01
CA ALA A 325 26.15 -3.95 -8.32
C ALA A 325 27.63 -4.09 -7.96
N LEU A 326 27.95 -4.69 -6.81
CA LEU A 326 29.34 -5.00 -6.43
C LEU A 326 30.00 -5.97 -7.41
N LEU A 327 29.30 -7.02 -7.83
CA LEU A 327 29.81 -7.94 -8.86
C LEU A 327 30.03 -7.23 -10.21
N TYR A 328 29.17 -6.27 -10.57
CA TYR A 328 29.34 -5.47 -11.78
C TYR A 328 30.57 -4.57 -11.68
N THR A 329 30.81 -3.97 -10.52
CA THR A 329 32.02 -3.19 -10.26
C THR A 329 33.28 -4.01 -10.52
N ILE A 330 33.33 -5.25 -10.01
CA ILE A 330 34.46 -6.16 -10.20
C ILE A 330 34.60 -6.57 -11.69
N ASN A 331 33.47 -6.87 -12.34
CA ASN A 331 33.44 -7.43 -13.69
C ASN A 331 33.38 -6.39 -14.83
N GLY A 332 33.57 -5.10 -14.55
CA GLY A 332 33.56 -4.06 -15.57
C GLY A 332 32.18 -3.78 -16.18
N GLY A 333 31.11 -3.92 -15.38
CA GLY A 333 29.71 -3.79 -15.78
C GLY A 333 29.12 -5.00 -16.51
N ILE A 334 29.87 -6.11 -16.59
CA ILE A 334 29.43 -7.36 -17.23
C ILE A 334 28.71 -8.23 -16.20
N ASP A 335 27.53 -8.71 -16.58
CA ASP A 335 26.75 -9.63 -15.76
C ASP A 335 27.42 -11.00 -15.63
N GLU A 336 27.56 -11.49 -14.39
CA GLU A 336 28.34 -12.68 -14.09
C GLU A 336 27.71 -13.97 -14.65
N LYS A 337 26.40 -13.97 -14.91
CA LYS A 337 25.65 -15.15 -15.40
C LYS A 337 25.48 -15.14 -16.91
N SER A 338 24.84 -14.09 -17.44
CA SER A 338 24.53 -13.95 -18.86
C SER A 338 25.72 -13.51 -19.71
N LYS A 339 26.79 -13.01 -19.07
CA LYS A 339 27.99 -12.45 -19.73
C LYS A 339 27.70 -11.24 -20.63
N ALA A 340 26.52 -10.63 -20.50
CA ALA A 340 26.15 -9.43 -21.22
C ALA A 340 26.72 -8.18 -20.54
N GLN A 341 27.10 -7.17 -21.33
CA GLN A 341 27.37 -5.84 -20.82
C GLN A 341 26.04 -5.19 -20.40
N VAL A 342 25.85 -4.94 -19.11
CA VAL A 342 24.62 -4.34 -18.57
C VAL A 342 24.91 -2.99 -17.94
N GLY A 343 25.89 -2.95 -17.03
CA GLY A 343 26.39 -1.70 -16.46
C GLY A 343 27.33 -0.96 -17.42
N PRO A 344 27.81 0.23 -17.03
CA PRO A 344 28.79 0.98 -17.79
C PRO A 344 30.05 0.14 -18.04
N LYS A 345 30.63 0.25 -19.24
CA LYS A 345 31.88 -0.44 -19.55
C LYS A 345 33.03 0.22 -18.79
N THR A 346 33.59 -0.49 -17.83
CA THR A 346 34.76 -0.07 -17.06
C THR A 346 35.81 -1.17 -17.06
N ASP A 347 37.04 -0.83 -16.66
CA ASP A 347 38.08 -1.83 -16.51
C ASP A 347 37.74 -2.81 -15.40
N LYS A 348 37.91 -4.10 -15.69
CA LYS A 348 37.77 -5.18 -14.70
C LYS A 348 38.82 -5.03 -13.61
N VAL A 349 38.47 -5.46 -12.41
CA VAL A 349 39.47 -5.69 -11.38
C VAL A 349 40.17 -7.01 -11.72
N VAL A 350 41.49 -6.95 -11.89
CA VAL A 350 42.33 -8.11 -12.31
C VAL A 350 43.28 -8.58 -11.20
N ASP A 351 43.27 -7.90 -10.06
CA ASP A 351 44.10 -8.25 -8.91
C ASP A 351 43.66 -9.60 -8.32
N ASP A 352 44.64 -10.42 -7.93
CA ASP A 352 44.38 -11.73 -7.32
C ASP A 352 43.70 -11.60 -5.94
N ILE A 353 43.91 -10.47 -5.26
CA ILE A 353 43.32 -10.14 -3.97
C ILE A 353 42.62 -8.79 -4.09
N LEU A 354 41.33 -8.75 -3.75
CA LEU A 354 40.55 -7.51 -3.77
C LEU A 354 40.97 -6.60 -2.61
N ASP A 355 41.39 -5.38 -2.95
CA ASP A 355 41.64 -4.31 -1.99
C ASP A 355 40.38 -3.46 -1.76
N PHE A 356 40.01 -3.28 -0.50
CA PHE A 356 38.78 -2.58 -0.12
C PHE A 356 38.83 -1.09 -0.54
N ASP A 357 39.93 -0.41 -0.26
CA ASP A 357 40.08 1.03 -0.51
C ASP A 357 40.15 1.34 -2.02
N ALA A 358 40.69 0.42 -2.82
CA ALA A 358 40.68 0.51 -4.28
C ALA A 358 39.31 0.18 -4.89
N LEU A 359 38.54 -0.74 -4.28
CA LEU A 359 37.25 -1.19 -4.80
C LEU A 359 36.12 -0.22 -4.48
N MET A 360 36.12 0.39 -3.29
CA MET A 360 35.02 1.24 -2.84
C MET A 360 34.72 2.44 -3.75
N PRO A 361 35.70 3.20 -4.25
CA PRO A 361 35.43 4.29 -5.21
C PRO A 361 34.81 3.80 -6.52
N ARG A 362 35.23 2.61 -6.99
CA ARG A 362 34.63 1.99 -8.19
C ARG A 362 33.20 1.51 -7.93
N PHE A 363 32.93 1.04 -6.70
CA PHE A 363 31.60 0.62 -6.29
C PHE A 363 30.67 1.82 -6.19
N ASP A 364 31.13 2.92 -5.58
CA ASP A 364 30.39 4.19 -5.50
C ASP A 364 29.99 4.71 -6.90
N SER A 365 30.92 4.71 -7.87
CA SER A 365 30.60 5.06 -9.26
C SER A 365 29.57 4.13 -9.93
N MET A 366 29.56 2.84 -9.57
CA MET A 366 28.53 1.90 -10.03
C MET A 366 27.17 2.18 -9.37
N LEU A 367 27.17 2.61 -8.11
CA LEU A 367 25.96 3.03 -7.40
C LEU A 367 25.35 4.29 -7.98
N ASP A 368 26.15 5.26 -8.43
CA ASP A 368 25.67 6.44 -9.16
C ASP A 368 24.90 6.07 -10.43
N TRP A 369 25.47 5.16 -11.23
CA TRP A 369 24.79 4.63 -12.40
C TRP A 369 23.50 3.89 -12.01
N LEU A 370 23.57 3.02 -11.00
CA LEU A 370 22.40 2.24 -10.56
C LEU A 370 21.28 3.14 -10.06
N ALA A 371 21.60 4.17 -9.27
CA ALA A 371 20.64 5.16 -8.79
C ALA A 371 19.98 5.90 -9.96
N THR A 372 20.77 6.29 -10.96
CA THR A 372 20.25 6.93 -12.18
C THR A 372 19.25 6.04 -12.91
N GLN A 373 19.61 4.78 -13.18
CA GLN A 373 18.75 3.82 -13.87
C GLN A 373 17.48 3.53 -13.07
N TYR A 374 17.63 3.35 -11.75
CA TYR A 374 16.52 3.01 -10.86
C TYR A 374 15.52 4.17 -10.74
N VAL A 375 15.99 5.39 -10.44
CA VAL A 375 15.12 6.57 -10.35
C VAL A 375 14.46 6.90 -11.69
N THR A 376 15.17 6.71 -12.81
CA THR A 376 14.60 6.90 -14.15
C THR A 376 13.47 5.90 -14.41
N ALA A 377 13.67 4.63 -14.07
CA ALA A 377 12.61 3.61 -14.16
C ALA A 377 11.39 3.96 -13.28
N ILE A 378 11.62 4.46 -12.06
CA ILE A 378 10.57 4.94 -11.15
C ILE A 378 9.75 6.08 -11.76
N LYS A 379 10.44 7.07 -12.35
CA LYS A 379 9.79 8.21 -13.01
C LYS A 379 8.84 7.76 -14.12
N TYR A 380 9.27 6.83 -14.98
CA TYR A 380 8.43 6.34 -16.08
C TYR A 380 7.08 5.80 -15.59
N TYR A 381 7.07 4.80 -14.69
CA TYR A 381 5.78 4.24 -14.28
C TYR A 381 5.00 5.15 -13.33
N SER A 382 5.68 6.01 -12.55
CA SER A 382 5.00 6.95 -11.65
C SER A 382 4.19 8.00 -12.40
N LEU A 383 4.60 8.40 -13.60
CA LEU A 383 3.85 9.31 -14.47
C LEU A 383 2.66 8.60 -15.14
N LEU A 384 2.78 7.30 -15.41
CA LEU A 384 1.79 6.51 -16.16
C LEU A 384 0.71 5.89 -15.28
N THR A 385 1.02 5.56 -14.02
CA THR A 385 0.02 5.19 -12.99
C THR A 385 -0.80 6.38 -12.48
N ARG A 386 -0.76 7.52 -13.17
CA ARG A 386 -1.57 8.71 -12.88
C ARG A 386 -2.62 8.98 -13.96
N SER A 387 -2.43 8.42 -15.16
CA SER A 387 -3.33 8.62 -16.32
C SER A 387 -4.29 7.45 -16.56
N LEU A 388 -4.35 6.50 -15.62
CA LEU A 388 -5.12 5.27 -15.75
C LEU A 388 -5.87 4.94 -14.48
#